data_AF-A0A4Y8I3Z6-F1
#
_entry.id   AF-A0A4Y8I3Z6-F1
#
_cell.length_a   1.000
_cell.length_b   1.000
_cell.length_c   1.000
_cell.angle_alpha   90.00
_cell.angle_beta   90.00
_cell.angle_gamma   90.00
#
_symmetry.space_group_name_H-M   'P 1'
#
loop_
_entity.id
_entity.type
_entity.pdbx_description
1 polymer ?
#
loop_
_entity_poly.entity_id
_entity_poly.type
_entity_poly.pdbx_seq_one_letter_code
_entity_poly.pdbx_strand_id
1 'polypeptide(L)'
;MPGIAYIVKEPVEVIAAGSIMILKINENRINKEYLALCINSIIGKLQIEREGGGLAITYWRPEQIKNLLVPVLSKKVQQEISSLIKQSHQTKQRARKLWEEAKRKVEKAIENEIRK
;
A
#
# COMPACT_ATOMS: atom_id res chain seq x y z
N MET A 1 -3.24 2.36 -12.36
CA MET A 1 -3.59 3.43 -11.41
C MET A 1 -2.29 4.06 -10.92
N PRO A 2 -1.98 5.29 -11.31
CA PRO A 2 -0.73 5.93 -10.91
C PRO A 2 -0.76 6.29 -9.43
N GLY A 3 0.40 6.19 -8.77
CA GLY A 3 0.58 6.74 -7.44
C GLY A 3 0.17 5.89 -6.25
N ILE A 4 0.32 4.56 -6.34
CA ILE A 4 0.15 3.70 -5.17
C ILE A 4 1.42 3.71 -4.34
N ALA A 5 1.31 4.05 -3.05
CA ALA A 5 2.38 3.94 -2.08
C ALA A 5 2.34 2.59 -1.37
N TYR A 6 3.51 1.96 -1.24
CA TYR A 6 3.68 0.71 -0.50
C TYR A 6 4.79 0.84 0.54
N ILE A 7 4.61 0.12 1.64
CA ILE A 7 5.62 0.01 2.69
C ILE A 7 6.24 -1.36 2.58
N VAL A 8 7.57 -1.34 2.42
CA VAL A 8 8.40 -2.53 2.53
C VAL A 8 8.48 -2.90 4.00
N LYS A 9 7.87 -4.04 4.37
CA LYS A 9 7.75 -4.49 5.76
C LYS A 9 9.04 -5.12 6.29
N GLU A 10 9.76 -5.80 5.41
CA GLU A 10 11.00 -6.50 5.72
C GLU A 10 12.11 -5.94 4.82
N PRO A 11 13.32 -5.69 5.36
CA PRO A 11 14.42 -5.21 4.54
C PRO A 11 14.73 -6.23 3.44
N VAL A 12 14.82 -5.74 2.20
CA VAL A 12 15.10 -6.55 1.02
C VAL A 12 16.27 -5.93 0.26
N GLU A 13 17.18 -6.76 -0.20
CA GLU A 13 18.30 -6.34 -1.03
C GLU A 13 17.88 -6.45 -2.50
N VAL A 14 17.37 -5.34 -3.04
CA VAL A 14 16.78 -5.29 -4.39
C VAL A 14 17.15 -4.01 -5.13
N ILE A 15 17.24 -4.11 -6.45
CA ILE A 15 17.36 -2.96 -7.35
C ILE A 15 15.95 -2.54 -7.76
N ALA A 16 15.59 -1.30 -7.48
CA ALA A 16 14.30 -0.74 -7.89
C ALA A 16 14.33 -0.38 -9.40
N ALA A 17 13.28 -0.73 -10.12
CA ALA A 17 13.09 -0.26 -11.48
C ALA A 17 12.98 1.28 -11.52
N GLY A 18 13.37 1.92 -12.63
CA GLY A 18 13.32 3.38 -12.76
C GLY A 18 11.93 4.02 -12.62
N SER A 19 10.87 3.21 -12.72
CA SER A 19 9.48 3.63 -12.48
C SER A 19 9.07 3.62 -10.99
N ILE A 20 9.91 3.10 -10.11
CA ILE A 20 9.66 3.03 -8.66
C ILE A 20 10.42 4.16 -7.97
N MET A 21 9.68 5.00 -7.24
CA MET A 21 10.26 6.05 -6.44
C MET A 21 10.45 5.57 -4.99
N ILE A 22 11.68 5.65 -4.48
CA ILE A 22 12.00 5.33 -3.08
C ILE A 22 11.92 6.61 -2.25
N LEU A 23 11.03 6.62 -1.26
CA LEU A 23 10.87 7.76 -0.35
C LEU A 23 11.61 7.50 0.96
N LYS A 24 12.59 8.35 1.26
CA LYS A 24 13.20 8.43 2.59
C LYS A 24 12.40 9.42 3.42
N ILE A 25 11.86 8.97 4.54
CA ILE A 25 10.99 9.78 5.38
C ILE A 25 11.61 10.02 6.75
N ASN A 26 11.27 11.16 7.37
CA ASN A 26 11.64 11.44 8.74
C ASN A 26 10.57 10.88 9.69
N GLU A 27 10.79 9.67 10.22
CA GLU A 27 9.83 8.98 11.11
C GLU A 27 9.60 9.73 12.44
N ASN A 28 10.45 10.70 12.81
CA ASN A 28 10.20 11.55 13.98
C ASN A 28 9.07 12.56 13.76
N ARG A 29 8.76 12.90 12.50
CA ARG A 29 7.69 13.83 12.12
C ARG A 29 6.43 13.13 11.66
N ILE A 30 6.56 12.06 10.88
CA ILE A 30 5.42 11.36 10.28
C ILE A 30 5.63 9.85 10.23
N ASN A 31 4.62 9.09 10.63
CA ASN A 31 4.65 7.63 10.56
C ASN A 31 4.50 7.14 9.11
N LYS A 32 5.28 6.12 8.72
CA LYS A 32 5.24 5.55 7.36
C LYS A 32 3.86 5.00 6.94
N GLU A 33 3.20 4.24 7.82
CA GLU A 33 1.87 3.65 7.56
C GLU A 33 0.84 4.75 7.33
N TYR A 34 0.88 5.77 8.19
CA TYR A 34 0.01 6.93 8.06
C TYR A 34 0.25 7.70 6.76
N LEU A 35 1.51 7.95 6.40
CA LEU A 35 1.84 8.63 5.15
C LEU A 35 1.39 7.83 3.93
N ALA A 36 1.63 6.52 3.90
CA ALA A 36 1.18 5.66 2.81
C ALA A 36 -0.36 5.66 2.69
N LEU A 37 -1.08 5.66 3.81
CA LEU A 37 -2.53 5.83 3.80
C LEU A 37 -2.93 7.18 3.18
N CYS A 38 -2.28 8.28 3.57
CA CYS A 38 -2.57 9.61 3.04
C CYS A 38 -2.36 9.68 1.52
N ILE A 39 -1.25 9.13 1.02
CA ILE A 39 -0.95 9.07 -0.42
C ILE A 39 -2.00 8.23 -1.16
N ASN A 40 -2.36 7.08 -0.61
CA ASN A 40 -3.33 6.16 -1.23
C ASN A 40 -4.79 6.61 -1.09
N SER A 41 -5.06 7.60 -0.24
CA SER A 41 -6.40 8.14 0.00
C SER A 41 -6.97 8.83 -1.23
N ILE A 42 -8.27 9.09 -1.22
CA ILE A 42 -8.95 9.85 -2.27
C ILE A 42 -8.29 11.23 -2.43
N ILE A 43 -8.00 11.91 -1.32
CA ILE A 43 -7.40 13.25 -1.33
C ILE A 43 -5.98 13.21 -1.92
N GLY A 44 -5.17 12.20 -1.56
CA GLY A 44 -3.83 12.01 -2.12
C GLY A 44 -3.89 11.80 -3.64
N LYS A 45 -4.79 10.93 -4.10
CA LYS A 45 -5.03 10.67 -5.53
C LYS A 45 -5.50 11.89 -6.30
N LEU A 46 -6.43 12.66 -5.74
CA LEU A 46 -6.91 13.89 -6.38
C LEU A 46 -5.79 14.93 -6.53
N GLN A 47 -4.89 15.04 -5.55
CA GLN A 47 -3.70 15.89 -5.69
C GLN A 47 -2.79 15.41 -6.82
N ILE A 48 -2.57 14.09 -6.95
CA ILE A 48 -1.78 13.52 -8.05
C ILE A 48 -2.39 13.84 -9.40
N GLU A 49 -3.70 13.60 -9.55
CA GLU A 49 -4.42 13.80 -10.81
C GLU A 49 -4.39 15.27 -11.24
N ARG A 50 -4.56 16.19 -10.28
CA ARG A 50 -4.47 17.64 -10.52
C ARG A 50 -3.09 18.04 -11.03
N GLU A 51 -2.02 17.58 -10.38
CA GLU A 51 -0.64 17.94 -10.75
C GLU A 51 -0.17 17.18 -12.02
N GLY A 52 -0.81 16.07 -12.34
CA GLY A 52 -0.50 15.16 -13.46
C GLY A 52 -0.82 15.68 -14.85
N GLY A 53 -1.51 16.83 -14.94
CA GLY A 53 -1.63 17.63 -16.15
C GLY A 53 -2.21 16.90 -17.37
N GLY A 54 -3.42 16.33 -17.28
CA GLY A 54 -4.25 15.92 -18.42
C GLY A 54 -3.67 14.89 -19.41
N LEU A 55 -2.45 14.41 -19.19
CA LEU A 55 -1.79 13.43 -20.05
C LEU A 55 -2.45 12.05 -19.85
N ALA A 56 -2.51 11.26 -20.92
CA ALA A 56 -3.08 9.91 -20.90
C ALA A 56 -2.36 8.96 -19.91
N ILE A 57 -1.11 9.26 -19.55
CA ILE A 57 -0.35 8.53 -18.55
C ILE A 57 0.23 9.51 -17.53
N THR A 58 -0.31 9.51 -16.32
CA THR A 58 0.19 10.30 -15.20
C THR A 58 1.26 9.53 -14.45
N TYR A 59 2.46 10.09 -14.29
CA TYR A 59 3.50 9.57 -13.40
C TYR A 59 3.80 10.57 -12.30
N TRP A 60 4.25 10.09 -11.14
CA TRP A 60 4.81 10.96 -10.11
C TRP A 60 6.20 11.45 -10.53
N ARG A 61 6.35 12.76 -10.70
CA ARG A 61 7.67 13.38 -10.71
C ARG A 61 8.15 13.60 -9.27
N PRO A 62 9.46 13.46 -8.99
CA PRO A 62 10.01 13.72 -7.66
C PRO A 62 9.68 15.11 -7.11
N GLU A 63 9.49 16.10 -7.98
CA GLU A 63 9.09 17.46 -7.61
C GLU A 63 7.64 17.52 -7.13
N GLN A 64 6.73 16.77 -7.76
CA GLN A 64 5.31 16.74 -7.38
C GLN A 64 5.09 16.09 -6.02
N ILE A 65 5.85 15.03 -5.69
CA ILE A 65 5.71 14.38 -4.38
C ILE A 65 6.22 15.23 -3.22
N LYS A 66 7.19 16.11 -3.47
CA LYS A 66 7.66 17.08 -2.47
C LYS A 66 6.59 18.13 -2.16
N ASN A 67 5.72 18.44 -3.12
CA ASN A 67 4.64 19.41 -2.98
C ASN A 67 3.31 18.79 -2.50
N LEU A 68 3.26 17.47 -2.27
CA LEU A 68 2.06 16.81 -1.77
C LEU A 68 1.68 17.35 -0.39
N LEU A 69 0.46 17.87 -0.28
CA LEU A 69 -0.07 18.33 1.00
C LEU A 69 -0.56 17.13 1.80
N VAL A 70 0.11 16.90 2.93
CA VAL A 70 -0.23 15.83 3.88
C VAL A 70 -0.52 16.45 5.24
N PRO A 71 -1.69 16.17 5.85
CA PRO A 71 -2.00 16.67 7.19
C PRO A 71 -1.11 15.99 8.24
N VAL A 72 -0.31 16.76 8.96
CA VAL A 72 0.56 16.26 10.03
C VAL A 72 -0.20 16.28 11.36
N LEU A 73 -0.82 15.14 11.68
CA LEU A 73 -1.57 14.96 12.93
C LEU A 73 -0.64 14.76 14.13
N SER A 74 -1.18 14.78 15.35
CA SER A 74 -0.40 14.45 16.54
C SER A 74 0.15 13.02 16.49
N LYS A 75 1.32 12.78 17.10
CA LYS A 75 1.97 11.45 17.08
C LYS A 75 1.05 10.34 17.59
N LYS A 76 0.25 10.62 18.63
CA LYS A 76 -0.70 9.67 19.20
C LYS A 76 -1.73 9.21 18.15
N VAL A 77 -2.34 10.15 17.42
CA VAL A 77 -3.33 9.84 16.39
C VAL A 77 -2.69 9.09 15.22
N GLN A 78 -1.49 9.50 14.80
CA GLN A 78 -0.77 8.78 13.75
C GLN A 78 -0.47 7.33 14.14
N GLN A 79 -0.11 7.07 15.40
CA GLN A 79 0.17 5.72 15.92
C GLN A 79 -1.10 4.87 15.99
N GLU A 80 -2.21 5.44 16.43
CA GLU A 80 -3.50 4.76 16.47
C GLU A 80 -3.93 4.31 15.07
N ILE A 81 -3.88 5.21 14.09
CA ILE A 81 -4.16 4.90 12.68
C ILE A 81 -3.20 3.83 12.16
N SER A 82 -1.89 3.95 12.45
CA SER A 82 -0.88 2.96 12.08
C SER A 82 -1.20 1.56 12.62
N SER A 83 -1.68 1.47 13.88
CA SER A 83 -2.09 0.21 14.50
C SER A 83 -3.28 -0.41 13.76
N LEU A 84 -4.31 0.37 13.46
CA LEU A 84 -5.50 -0.09 12.73
C LEU A 84 -5.15 -0.58 11.32
N ILE A 85 -4.27 0.14 10.61
CA ILE A 85 -3.78 -0.26 9.28
C ILE A 85 -3.09 -1.63 9.36
N LYS A 86 -2.16 -1.80 10.32
CA LYS A 86 -1.43 -3.05 10.50
C LYS A 86 -2.38 -4.22 10.83
N GLN A 87 -3.34 -4.01 11.73
CA GLN A 87 -4.36 -5.00 12.07
C GLN A 87 -5.20 -5.39 10.85
N SER A 88 -5.68 -4.41 10.08
CA SER A 88 -6.42 -4.65 8.84
C SER A 88 -5.63 -5.52 7.86
N HIS A 89 -4.34 -5.20 7.64
CA HIS A 89 -3.48 -6.01 6.78
C HIS A 89 -3.26 -7.44 7.29
N GLN A 90 -3.07 -7.61 8.61
CA GLN A 90 -2.92 -8.94 9.20
C GLN A 90 -4.20 -9.78 9.04
N THR A 91 -5.36 -9.20 9.32
CA THR A 91 -6.66 -9.89 9.17
C THR A 91 -6.91 -10.26 7.71
N LYS A 92 -6.63 -9.34 6.77
CA LYS A 92 -6.73 -9.63 5.33
C LYS A 92 -5.81 -10.78 4.90
N GLN A 93 -4.57 -10.83 5.42
CA GLN A 93 -3.64 -11.91 5.12
C GLN A 93 -4.14 -13.25 5.67
N ARG A 94 -4.66 -13.28 6.90
CA ARG A 94 -5.25 -14.49 7.51
C ARG A 94 -6.46 -14.99 6.71
N ALA A 95 -7.37 -14.10 6.35
CA ALA A 95 -8.53 -14.44 5.53
C ALA A 95 -8.11 -15.04 4.18
N ARG A 96 -7.09 -14.49 3.53
CA ARG A 96 -6.55 -15.04 2.27
C ARG A 96 -5.96 -16.43 2.46
N LYS A 97 -5.21 -16.69 3.54
CA LYS A 97 -4.66 -18.02 3.83
C LYS A 97 -5.77 -19.06 4.01
N LEU A 98 -6.79 -18.73 4.81
CA LEU A 98 -7.94 -19.61 5.03
C LEU A 98 -8.71 -19.88 3.73
N TRP A 99 -8.85 -18.87 2.87
CA TRP A 99 -9.49 -19.02 1.57
C TRP A 99 -8.73 -19.99 0.66
N GLU A 100 -7.40 -19.86 0.55
CA GLU A 100 -6.56 -20.78 -0.23
C GLU A 100 -6.61 -22.21 0.32
N GLU A 101 -6.61 -22.37 1.65
CA GLU A 101 -6.74 -23.68 2.28
C GLU A 101 -8.09 -24.35 1.98
N ALA A 102 -9.18 -23.59 2.08
CA ALA A 102 -10.52 -24.08 1.76
C ALA A 102 -10.63 -24.46 0.28
N LYS A 103 -10.15 -23.61 -0.62
CA LYS A 103 -10.09 -23.87 -2.06
C LYS A 103 -9.33 -25.17 -2.35
N ARG A 104 -8.13 -25.32 -1.78
CA ARG A 104 -7.30 -26.52 -1.98
C ARG A 104 -7.96 -27.80 -1.45
N LYS A 105 -8.73 -27.72 -0.35
CA LYS A 105 -9.50 -28.86 0.17
C LYS A 105 -10.60 -29.29 -0.81
N VAL A 106 -11.31 -28.34 -1.40
CA VAL A 106 -12.35 -28.61 -2.41
C VAL A 106 -11.74 -29.23 -3.66
N GLU A 107 -10.65 -28.66 -4.18
CA GLU A 107 -9.96 -29.20 -5.36
C GLU A 107 -9.52 -30.65 -5.17
N LYS A 108 -8.93 -30.97 -4.01
CA LYS A 108 -8.53 -32.34 -3.67
C LYS A 108 -9.72 -33.30 -3.55
N ALA A 109 -10.84 -32.85 -3.00
CA ALA A 109 -12.04 -33.68 -2.86
C ALA A 109 -12.59 -34.06 -4.25
N ILE A 110 -12.64 -33.09 -5.17
CA ILE A 110 -13.06 -33.31 -6.56
C ILE A 110 -12.09 -34.25 -7.28
N GLU A 111 -10.78 -34.04 -7.16
CA GLU A 111 -9.78 -34.88 -7.82
C GLU A 111 -9.84 -36.35 -7.34
N ASN A 112 -10.04 -36.56 -6.05
CA ASN A 112 -10.19 -37.91 -5.49
C ASN A 112 -11.47 -38.61 -5.95
N GLU A 113 -12.55 -37.86 -6.20
CA GLU A 113 -13.82 -38.42 -6.70
C GLU A 113 -13.73 -38.77 -8.19
N ILE A 114 -13.01 -37.98 -9.00
CA ILE A 114 -12.79 -38.27 -10.43
C ILE A 114 -11.84 -39.47 -10.63
N ARG A 115 -10.92 -39.70 -9.69
CA ARG A 115 -9.97 -40.83 -9.74
C ARG A 115 -10.55 -42.16 -9.24
N LYS A 116 -11.77 -42.15 -8.68
CA LYS A 116 -12.55 -43.35 -8.36
C LYS A 116 -13.29 -43.85 -9.59
#